data_AF-A0A933HS21-F1
#
_entry.id   AF-A0A933HS21-F1
#
_cell.length_a   1.000
_cell.length_b   1.000
_cell.length_c   1.000
_cell.angle_alpha   90.00
_cell.angle_beta   90.00
_cell.angle_gamma   90.00
#
_symmetry.space_group_name_H-M   'P 1'
#
loop_
_entity.id
_entity.type
_entity.pdbx_description
1 polymer ?
#
loop_
_entity_poly.entity_id
_entity_poly.type
_entity_poly.pdbx_seq_one_letter_code
_entity_poly.pdbx_strand_id
1 'polypeptide(L)'
;MTVLKDVNGAPVDKAQVQFFIDAEFAGVKSKMNIGMARTDANGVAFLDFKPTLATREQKITAVFEGMGVYAESTQTIAVTQVGTPPPAYIVEPAGLDEIRHYAPATLVLVVGTAWAIYGFVLFQIFGVFRDRARG
;
A
#
# COMPACT_ATOMS: atom_id res chain seq x y z
N MET A 1 13.45 -26.49 10.88
CA MET A 1 13.28 -27.06 9.53
C MET A 1 12.22 -28.14 9.63
N THR A 2 11.14 -28.01 8.88
CA THR A 2 9.98 -28.92 8.98
C THR A 2 9.76 -29.60 7.64
N VAL A 3 9.36 -30.88 7.69
CA VAL A 3 9.34 -31.79 6.54
C VAL A 3 7.94 -32.34 6.38
N LEU A 4 7.42 -32.36 5.15
CA LEU A 4 6.17 -33.01 4.83
C LEU A 4 6.39 -34.52 4.77
N LYS A 5 5.69 -35.25 5.63
CA LYS A 5 5.77 -36.71 5.75
C LYS A 5 4.42 -37.36 5.53
N ASP A 6 4.43 -38.56 4.99
CA ASP A 6 3.25 -39.40 4.84
C ASP A 6 2.90 -40.14 6.16
N VAL A 7 1.85 -40.96 6.12
CA VAL A 7 1.39 -41.77 7.26
C VAL A 7 2.42 -42.78 7.76
N ASN A 8 3.40 -43.15 6.92
CA ASN A 8 4.49 -44.06 7.24
C ASN A 8 5.76 -43.31 7.68
N GLY A 9 5.72 -41.97 7.73
CA GLY A 9 6.85 -41.11 8.06
C GLY A 9 7.82 -40.86 6.91
N ALA A 10 7.52 -41.33 5.70
CA ALA A 10 8.33 -41.11 4.50
C ALA A 10 8.12 -39.68 3.95
N PRO A 11 9.16 -39.04 3.40
CA PRO A 11 9.02 -37.71 2.81
C PRO A 11 8.13 -37.75 1.57
N VAL A 12 7.26 -36.74 1.43
CA VAL A 12 6.39 -36.60 0.26
C VAL A 12 7.07 -35.70 -0.77
N ASP A 13 7.46 -36.25 -1.93
CA ASP A 13 8.09 -35.50 -3.00
C ASP A 13 7.06 -34.80 -3.90
N LYS A 14 7.46 -33.66 -4.51
CA LYS A 14 6.67 -32.92 -5.50
C LYS A 14 5.28 -32.45 -5.04
N ALA A 15 4.99 -32.50 -3.75
CA ALA A 15 3.76 -32.00 -3.15
C ALA A 15 3.75 -30.47 -3.19
N GLN A 16 2.60 -29.90 -3.55
CA GLN A 16 2.42 -28.45 -3.59
C GLN A 16 1.97 -27.94 -2.23
N VAL A 17 2.76 -27.03 -1.65
CA VAL A 17 2.47 -26.39 -0.36
C VAL A 17 2.20 -24.91 -0.59
N GLN A 18 1.07 -24.41 -0.10
CA GLN A 18 0.72 -23.00 -0.09
C GLN A 18 1.14 -22.36 1.23
N PHE A 19 1.66 -21.14 1.16
CA PHE A 19 2.11 -20.40 2.32
C PHE A 19 1.25 -19.15 2.51
N PHE A 20 0.81 -18.93 3.73
CA PHE A 20 0.01 -17.79 4.13
C PHE A 20 0.68 -17.05 5.28
N ILE A 21 0.48 -15.75 5.36
CA ILE A 21 0.86 -14.93 6.51
C ILE A 21 -0.39 -14.29 7.11
N ASP A 22 -0.43 -14.19 8.44
CA ASP A 22 -1.45 -13.39 9.11
C ASP A 22 -1.15 -11.90 8.87
N ALA A 23 -2.07 -11.20 8.22
CA ALA A 23 -1.96 -9.77 7.91
C ALA A 23 -3.20 -9.01 8.37
N GLU A 24 -3.01 -7.74 8.74
CA GLU A 24 -4.09 -6.81 9.01
C GLU A 24 -4.07 -5.69 7.97
N PHE A 25 -5.18 -5.52 7.25
CA PHE A 25 -5.33 -4.44 6.28
C PHE A 25 -6.62 -3.69 6.57
N ALA A 26 -6.52 -2.36 6.74
CA ALA A 26 -7.65 -1.49 7.08
C ALA A 26 -8.50 -1.99 8.27
N GLY A 27 -7.86 -2.57 9.30
CA GLY A 27 -8.53 -3.09 10.50
C GLY A 27 -9.13 -4.49 10.36
N VAL A 28 -8.98 -5.14 9.19
CA VAL A 28 -9.44 -6.51 8.95
C VAL A 28 -8.25 -7.47 9.01
N LYS A 29 -8.31 -8.44 9.93
CA LYS A 29 -7.32 -9.51 10.05
C LYS A 29 -7.70 -10.67 9.13
N SER A 30 -6.80 -11.03 8.22
CA SER A 30 -7.00 -12.15 7.30
C SER A 30 -5.68 -12.84 6.97
N LYS A 31 -5.77 -14.03 6.39
CA LYS A 31 -4.62 -14.76 5.85
C LYS A 31 -4.33 -14.25 4.44
N MET A 32 -3.14 -13.69 4.25
CA MET A 32 -2.65 -13.27 2.95
C MET A 32 -1.78 -14.39 2.36
N ASN A 33 -2.07 -14.82 1.14
CA ASN A 33 -1.22 -15.78 0.43
C ASN A 33 0.11 -15.12 0.07
N ILE A 34 1.23 -15.72 0.49
CA ILE A 34 2.59 -15.22 0.23
C ILE A 34 3.32 -16.02 -0.84
N GLY A 35 2.75 -17.14 -1.29
CA GLY A 35 3.29 -17.95 -2.37
C GLY A 35 3.00 -19.44 -2.24
N MET A 36 3.52 -20.20 -3.20
CA MET A 36 3.45 -21.65 -3.23
C MET A 36 4.80 -22.22 -3.63
N ALA A 37 5.17 -23.37 -3.05
CA ALA A 37 6.38 -24.09 -3.42
C ALA A 37 6.11 -25.59 -3.47
N ARG A 38 6.94 -26.32 -4.23
CA ARG A 38 6.88 -27.78 -4.28
C ARG A 38 7.91 -28.39 -3.34
N THR A 39 7.58 -29.51 -2.74
CA THR A 39 8.54 -30.27 -1.94
C THR A 39 9.61 -30.93 -2.82
N ASP A 40 10.84 -30.96 -2.33
CA ASP A 40 11.95 -31.70 -2.93
C ASP A 40 11.88 -33.21 -2.62
N ALA A 41 12.91 -33.96 -3.01
CA ALA A 41 13.02 -35.39 -2.72
C ALA A 41 13.09 -35.72 -1.21
N ASN A 42 13.35 -34.73 -0.36
CA ASN A 42 13.39 -34.85 1.09
C ASN A 42 12.08 -34.40 1.76
N GLY A 43 11.06 -34.02 0.99
CA GLY A 43 9.79 -33.54 1.53
C GLY A 43 9.83 -32.09 2.03
N VAL A 44 10.81 -31.29 1.59
CA VAL A 44 11.01 -29.92 2.03
C VAL A 44 10.61 -28.94 0.94
N ALA A 45 9.76 -27.98 1.28
CA ALA A 45 9.39 -26.86 0.40
C ALA A 45 10.07 -25.57 0.87
N PHE A 46 10.71 -24.86 -0.06
CA PHE A 46 11.39 -23.60 0.21
C PHE A 46 10.66 -22.43 -0.46
N LEU A 47 10.44 -21.36 0.30
CA LEU A 47 9.87 -20.11 -0.19
C LEU A 47 10.76 -18.95 0.26
N ASP A 48 11.36 -18.25 -0.69
CA ASP A 48 12.09 -17.01 -0.44
C ASP A 48 11.10 -15.86 -0.26
N PHE A 49 10.82 -15.53 1.01
CA PHE A 49 9.90 -14.45 1.37
C PHE A 49 10.64 -13.23 1.90
N LYS A 50 10.32 -12.05 1.37
CA LYS A 50 10.79 -10.75 1.87
C LYS A 50 9.64 -10.05 2.60
N PRO A 51 9.70 -9.93 3.95
CA PRO A 51 8.65 -9.28 4.71
C PRO A 51 8.50 -7.80 4.34
N THR A 52 7.28 -7.38 4.02
CA THR A 52 6.92 -5.96 3.79
C THR A 52 6.09 -5.38 4.92
N LEU A 53 5.57 -6.22 5.83
CA LEU A 53 4.80 -5.80 6.99
C LEU A 53 5.75 -5.33 8.10
N ALA A 54 5.43 -4.19 8.71
CA ALA A 54 6.21 -3.61 9.82
C ALA A 54 6.00 -4.33 11.16
N THR A 55 5.37 -5.51 11.18
CA THR A 55 5.11 -6.30 12.38
C THR A 55 6.33 -7.13 12.77
N ARG A 56 6.69 -7.07 14.06
CA ARG A 56 7.83 -7.77 14.65
C ARG A 56 7.65 -9.28 14.70
N GLU A 57 6.41 -9.74 14.87
CA GLU A 57 6.04 -11.15 14.88
C GLU A 57 5.13 -11.44 13.71
N GLN A 58 5.46 -12.47 12.94
CA GLN A 58 4.73 -12.90 11.77
C GLN A 58 4.40 -14.38 11.89
N LYS A 59 3.13 -14.74 11.72
CA LYS A 59 2.70 -16.13 11.73
C LYS A 59 2.58 -16.60 10.29
N ILE A 60 3.44 -17.55 9.91
CA ILE A 60 3.45 -18.17 8.60
C ILE A 60 2.75 -19.53 8.71
N THR A 61 1.70 -19.73 7.94
CA THR A 61 0.96 -20.99 7.86
C THR A 61 1.25 -21.67 6.53
N ALA A 62 1.84 -22.85 6.58
CA ALA A 62 1.97 -23.75 5.43
C ALA A 62 0.75 -24.68 5.37
N VAL A 63 0.13 -24.78 4.20
CA VAL A 63 -1.05 -25.59 3.94
C VAL A 63 -0.74 -26.53 2.79
N PHE A 64 -0.92 -27.82 3.03
CA PHE A 64 -0.93 -28.86 2.02
C PHE A 64 -2.38 -29.34 1.86
N GLU A 65 -2.95 -29.14 0.68
CA GLU A 65 -4.36 -29.46 0.36
C GLU A 65 -4.61 -30.97 0.11
N GLY A 66 -3.59 -31.80 0.32
CA GLY A 66 -3.63 -33.21 -0.05
C GLY A 66 -3.27 -33.44 -1.52
N MET A 67 -2.81 -34.66 -1.83
CA MET A 67 -2.46 -35.06 -3.19
C MET A 67 -2.61 -36.58 -3.35
N GLY A 68 -3.62 -37.00 -4.11
CA GLY A 68 -3.88 -38.41 -4.39
C GLY A 68 -4.14 -39.22 -3.11
N VAL A 69 -3.14 -40.00 -2.69
CA VAL A 69 -3.18 -40.84 -1.47
C VAL A 69 -2.77 -40.10 -0.19
N TYR A 70 -2.24 -38.89 -0.31
CA TYR A 70 -1.79 -38.08 0.83
C TYR A 70 -2.89 -37.14 1.32
N ALA A 71 -3.15 -37.16 2.63
CA ALA A 71 -4.14 -36.31 3.28
C ALA A 71 -3.65 -34.86 3.40
N GLU A 72 -4.60 -33.93 3.54
CA GLU A 72 -4.32 -32.53 3.83
C GLU A 72 -3.60 -32.36 5.17
N SER A 73 -2.75 -31.33 5.27
CA SER A 73 -2.01 -31.01 6.48
C SER A 73 -1.75 -29.51 6.56
N THR A 74 -1.80 -28.96 7.77
CA THR A 74 -1.55 -27.53 8.01
C THR A 74 -0.58 -27.38 9.17
N GLN A 75 0.38 -26.47 9.02
CA GLN A 75 1.32 -26.11 10.07
C GLN A 75 1.57 -24.61 10.12
N THR A 76 1.51 -24.04 11.32
CA THR A 76 1.81 -22.63 11.56
C THR A 76 3.11 -22.49 12.35
N ILE A 77 3.96 -21.57 11.90
CA ILE A 77 5.24 -21.22 12.52
C ILE A 77 5.24 -19.72 12.80
N ALA A 78 5.57 -19.34 14.04
CA ALA A 78 5.80 -17.94 14.38
C ALA A 78 7.26 -17.58 14.07
N VAL A 79 7.46 -16.54 13.27
CA VAL A 79 8.76 -15.99 12.91
C VAL A 79 8.89 -14.60 13.52
N THR A 80 9.92 -14.41 14.33
CA THR A 80 10.23 -13.11 14.92
C THR A 80 11.30 -12.43 14.09
N GLN A 81 10.98 -11.28 13.51
CA GLN A 81 11.94 -10.49 12.76
C GLN A 81 12.92 -9.83 13.73
N VAL A 82 14.22 -10.03 13.49
CA VAL A 82 15.29 -9.39 14.26
C VAL A 82 15.66 -8.09 13.56
N GLY A 83 15.33 -6.96 14.19
CA GLY A 83 15.55 -5.61 13.66
C GLY A 83 14.31 -4.98 13.03
N THR A 84 14.35 -3.67 12.82
CA THR A 84 13.32 -2.92 12.08
C THR A 84 13.55 -3.08 10.58
N PRO A 85 12.59 -3.62 9.79
CA PRO A 85 12.72 -3.63 8.34
C PRO A 85 12.89 -2.19 7.80
N PRO A 86 13.71 -1.99 6.76
CA PRO A 86 13.75 -0.70 6.08
C PRO A 86 12.35 -0.36 5.55
N PRO A 87 11.93 0.91 5.59
CA PRO A 87 10.61 1.32 5.13
C PRO A 87 10.41 0.93 3.66
N ALA A 88 9.24 0.37 3.34
CA ALA A 88 8.92 -0.18 2.02
C ALA A 88 8.90 0.89 0.90
N TYR A 89 8.79 2.17 1.28
CA TYR A 89 8.87 3.30 0.39
C TYR A 89 9.50 4.48 1.13
N ILE A 90 10.28 5.27 0.41
CA ILE A 90 10.65 6.62 0.82
C ILE A 90 9.58 7.50 0.18
N VAL A 91 8.81 8.21 0.99
CA VAL A 91 7.93 9.27 0.45
C VAL A 91 8.86 10.29 -0.17
N GLU A 92 8.86 10.40 -1.50
CA GLU A 92 9.52 11.53 -2.14
C GLU A 92 8.90 12.80 -1.53
N PRO A 93 9.71 13.72 -0.98
CA PRO A 93 9.19 14.98 -0.48
C PRO A 93 8.42 15.63 -1.63
N ALA A 94 7.13 15.86 -1.44
CA ALA A 94 6.27 16.43 -2.45
C ALA A 94 6.81 17.82 -2.79
N GLY A 95 7.56 17.94 -3.89
CA GLY A 95 8.24 19.17 -4.30
C GLY A 95 7.31 20.34 -4.65
N LEU A 96 6.01 20.20 -4.39
CA LEU A 96 4.97 21.20 -4.62
C LEU A 96 4.32 21.72 -3.33
N ASP A 97 4.75 21.29 -2.14
CA ASP A 97 4.14 21.76 -0.88
C ASP A 97 4.28 23.29 -0.70
N GLU A 98 5.42 23.86 -1.08
CA GLU A 98 5.61 25.31 -1.07
C GLU A 98 4.69 26.02 -2.08
N ILE A 99 4.56 25.49 -3.30
CA ILE A 99 3.72 26.08 -4.35
C ILE A 99 2.23 26.00 -3.97
N ARG A 100 1.82 24.90 -3.33
CA ARG A 100 0.44 24.67 -2.89
C ARG A 100 -0.02 25.69 -1.86
N HIS A 101 0.88 26.22 -1.04
CA HIS A 101 0.56 27.22 -0.03
C HIS A 101 0.25 28.60 -0.63
N TYR A 102 1.00 29.03 -1.65
CA TYR A 102 0.85 30.36 -2.25
C TYR A 102 -0.15 30.43 -3.42
N ALA A 103 -0.51 29.28 -4.00
CA ALA A 103 -1.43 29.22 -5.13
C ALA A 103 -2.80 29.89 -4.86
N PRO A 104 -3.47 29.69 -3.70
CA PRO A 104 -4.77 30.33 -3.44
C PRO A 104 -4.66 31.85 -3.35
N ALA A 105 -3.64 32.36 -2.65
CA ALA A 105 -3.44 33.80 -2.48
C ALA A 105 -3.16 34.50 -3.82
N THR A 106 -2.33 33.88 -4.65
CA THR A 106 -1.99 34.39 -6.00
C THR A 106 -3.24 34.44 -6.88
N LEU A 107 -4.08 33.41 -6.84
CA LEU A 107 -5.32 33.36 -7.61
C LEU A 107 -6.31 34.45 -7.17
N VAL A 108 -6.47 34.67 -5.86
CA VAL A 108 -7.30 35.76 -5.32
C VAL A 108 -6.78 37.13 -5.78
N LEU A 109 -5.46 37.34 -5.79
CA LEU A 109 -4.85 38.59 -6.24
C LEU A 109 -5.13 38.87 -7.72
N VAL A 110 -4.98 37.85 -8.58
CA VAL A 110 -5.23 37.98 -10.03
C VAL A 110 -6.71 38.27 -10.29
N VAL A 111 -7.61 37.50 -9.68
CA VAL A 111 -9.06 37.69 -9.84
C VAL A 111 -9.50 39.05 -9.28
N GLY A 112 -8.99 39.44 -8.12
CA GLY A 112 -9.29 40.74 -7.50
C GLY A 112 -8.84 41.91 -8.37
N THR A 113 -7.66 41.81 -8.97
CA THR A 113 -7.11 42.85 -9.85
C THR A 113 -7.96 43.00 -11.12
N ALA A 114 -8.40 41.89 -11.73
CA ALA A 114 -9.29 41.92 -12.88
C ALA A 114 -10.61 42.65 -12.55
N TRP A 115 -11.25 42.32 -11.42
CA TRP A 115 -12.48 42.99 -10.98
C TRP A 115 -12.28 44.47 -10.65
N ALA A 116 -11.16 44.84 -10.02
CA ALA A 116 -10.86 46.24 -9.72
C ALA A 116 -10.72 47.08 -11.00
N ILE A 117 -10.07 46.54 -12.04
CA ILE A 117 -9.94 47.20 -13.34
C ILE A 117 -11.33 47.40 -13.97
N TYR A 118 -12.18 46.36 -14.00
CA TYR A 118 -13.55 46.49 -14.51
C TYR A 118 -14.37 47.52 -13.75
N GLY A 119 -14.31 47.50 -12.41
CA GLY A 119 -14.99 48.47 -11.57
C GLY A 119 -14.53 49.91 -11.83
N PHE A 120 -13.23 50.10 -12.00
CA PHE A 120 -12.65 51.41 -12.32
C PHE A 120 -13.12 51.93 -13.69
N VAL A 121 -13.13 51.08 -14.72
CA VAL A 121 -13.64 51.46 -16.05
C VAL A 121 -15.12 51.84 -16.00
N LEU A 122 -15.95 51.06 -15.30
CA LEU A 122 -17.37 51.40 -15.13
C LEU A 122 -17.54 52.72 -14.38
N PHE A 123 -16.78 52.94 -13.30
CA PHE A 123 -16.82 54.19 -12.54
C PHE A 123 -16.48 55.41 -13.41
N GLN A 124 -15.43 55.32 -14.24
CA GLN A 124 -15.05 56.37 -15.18
C GLN A 124 -16.18 56.67 -16.19
N ILE A 125 -16.82 55.63 -16.73
CA ILE A 125 -17.95 55.79 -17.66
C ILE A 125 -19.13 56.52 -16.98
N PHE A 126 -19.54 56.08 -15.78
CA PHE A 126 -20.61 56.73 -15.03
C PHE A 126 -20.28 58.18 -14.64
N GLY A 127 -19.02 58.47 -14.32
CA GLY A 127 -18.54 59.83 -14.06
C GLY A 127 -18.77 60.76 -15.25
N VAL A 128 -18.37 60.33 -16.45
CA VAL A 128 -18.54 61.11 -17.69
C VAL A 128 -20.02 61.38 -18.00
N PHE A 129 -20.90 60.40 -17.81
CA PHE A 129 -22.35 60.61 -18.00
C PHE A 129 -22.94 61.58 -16.98
N ARG A 130 -22.50 61.52 -15.72
CA ARG A 130 -22.96 62.42 -14.66
C ARG A 130 -22.56 63.87 -14.92
N ASP A 131 -21.34 64.09 -15.39
CA ASP A 131 -20.82 65.44 -15.65
C ASP A 131 -21.50 66.08 -16.88
N ARG A 132 -21.87 65.27 -17.90
CA ARG A 132 -22.67 65.73 -19.03
C ARG A 132 -24.14 66.03 -18.71
N ALA A 133 -24.71 65.42 -17.67
CA ALA A 133 -26.09 65.66 -17.26
C ALA A 133 -26.28 66.93 -16.40
N ARG A 134 -25.19 67.59 -16.00
CA ARG A 134 -25.19 68.78 -15.11
C ARG A 134 -24.71 70.08 -15.78
N GLY A 135 -24.33 70.04 -17.05
CA GLY A 135 -23.99 71.22 -17.87
C GLY A 135 -25.04 71.44 -18.95
#